data_AF-A0A3P7FH97-F1
#
_entry.id   AF-A0A3P7FH97-F1
#
_cell.length_a   1.000
_cell.length_b   1.000
_cell.length_c   1.000
_cell.angle_alpha   90.00
_cell.angle_beta   90.00
_cell.angle_gamma   90.00
#
_symmetry.space_group_name_H-M   'P 1'
#
loop_
_entity.id
_entity.type
_entity.pdbx_description
1 polymer ?
#
loop_
_entity_poly.entity_id
_entity_poly.type
_entity_poly.pdbx_seq_one_letter_code
_entity_poly.pdbx_strand_id
1 'polypeptide(L)'
;MVTCGSVIKLQNTDYGVRLHSHDVSYGSGSKQQSVTGIRDITDGGSYWQINNEDKNEYSCRGEVVKCGQVIRLTHSASGKNLHSHHFQSPLSRNYEVSAFGHHGVGDEGELE
;
A
#
# COMPACT_ATOMS: atom_id res chain seq x y z
N MET A 1 9.90 17.00 4.69
CA MET A 1 9.22 16.39 5.85
C MET A 1 7.96 15.71 5.34
N VAL A 2 7.68 14.49 5.79
CA VAL A 2 6.48 13.74 5.42
C VAL A 2 5.61 13.62 6.66
N THR A 3 4.30 13.82 6.51
CA THR A 3 3.33 13.79 7.62
C THR A 3 2.22 12.78 7.37
N CYS A 4 1.55 12.30 8.42
CA CYS A 4 0.30 11.55 8.27
C CYS A 4 -0.71 12.40 7.46
N GLY A 5 -1.38 11.75 6.51
CA GLY A 5 -2.23 12.36 5.49
C GLY A 5 -1.50 12.82 4.22
N SER A 6 -0.16 12.74 4.16
CA SER A 6 0.58 13.02 2.92
C SER A 6 0.28 11.97 1.86
N VAL A 7 0.11 12.41 0.61
CA VAL A 7 0.02 11.54 -0.57
C VAL A 7 1.38 11.50 -1.26
N ILE A 8 1.93 10.31 -1.42
CA ILE A 8 3.29 10.10 -1.93
C ILE A 8 3.32 9.06 -3.05
N LYS A 9 4.43 9.05 -3.82
CA LYS A 9 4.81 7.92 -4.67
C LYS A 9 6.09 7.31 -4.10
N LEU A 10 6.11 6.00 -3.86
CA LEU A 10 7.32 5.29 -3.40
C LEU A 10 8.07 4.73 -4.61
N GLN A 11 9.35 5.08 -4.75
CA GLN A 11 10.21 4.59 -5.83
C GLN A 11 11.22 3.58 -5.29
N ASN A 12 11.30 2.42 -5.94
CA ASN A 12 12.46 1.55 -5.83
C ASN A 12 13.62 2.16 -6.63
N THR A 13 14.73 2.47 -5.96
CA THR A 13 15.90 3.16 -6.55
C THR A 13 16.70 2.28 -7.50
N ASP A 14 16.71 0.97 -7.29
CA ASP A 14 17.54 0.04 -8.03
C ASP A 14 16.97 -0.23 -9.43
N TYR A 15 15.64 -0.29 -9.53
CA TYR A 15 14.92 -0.58 -10.77
C TYR A 15 14.22 0.63 -11.40
N GLY A 16 14.16 1.76 -10.68
CA GLY A 16 13.51 2.98 -11.14
C GLY A 16 11.98 2.85 -11.32
N VAL A 17 11.35 1.92 -10.61
CA VAL A 17 9.90 1.68 -10.67
C VAL A 17 9.19 2.22 -9.42
N ARG A 18 7.92 2.57 -9.55
CA ARG A 18 7.06 3.07 -8.47
C ARG A 18 6.09 2.00 -8.02
N LEU A 19 5.86 1.94 -6.71
CA LEU A 19 4.79 1.13 -6.12
C LEU A 19 3.46 1.56 -6.72
N HIS A 20 2.73 0.61 -7.30
CA HIS A 20 1.53 0.89 -8.08
C HIS A 20 0.45 -0.16 -7.86
N SER A 21 -0.82 0.25 -7.92
CA SER A 21 -1.96 -0.66 -7.97
C SER A 21 -3.02 -0.14 -8.96
N HIS A 22 -3.93 -1.01 -9.37
CA HIS A 22 -4.97 -0.76 -10.36
C HIS A 22 -6.12 -1.75 -10.16
N ASP A 23 -7.26 -1.55 -10.82
CA ASP A 23 -8.44 -2.39 -10.66
C ASP A 23 -8.34 -3.74 -11.39
N VAL A 24 -7.31 -4.51 -11.05
CA VAL A 24 -7.06 -5.87 -11.54
C VAL A 24 -6.57 -6.72 -10.38
N SER A 25 -7.24 -7.84 -10.14
CA SER A 25 -6.88 -8.82 -9.11
C SER A 25 -5.93 -9.89 -9.63
N TYR A 26 -5.20 -10.54 -8.72
CA TYR A 26 -4.39 -11.70 -9.08
C TYR A 26 -5.25 -12.88 -9.57
N GLY A 27 -4.78 -13.54 -10.63
CA GLY A 27 -5.37 -14.78 -11.15
C GLY A 27 -5.00 -16.03 -10.33
N SER A 28 -4.12 -15.91 -9.34
CA SER A 28 -3.66 -16.96 -8.42
C SER A 28 -3.60 -16.40 -7.00
N GLY A 29 -3.10 -17.19 -6.04
CA GLY A 29 -2.92 -16.70 -4.66
C GLY A 29 -4.24 -16.27 -4.03
N SER A 30 -4.25 -15.10 -3.39
CA SER A 30 -5.39 -14.62 -2.61
C SER A 30 -6.56 -14.08 -3.44
N LYS A 31 -6.36 -13.83 -4.75
CA LYS A 31 -7.31 -13.13 -5.63
C LYS A 31 -7.61 -11.67 -5.22
N GLN A 32 -6.82 -11.09 -4.30
CA GLN A 32 -6.92 -9.68 -3.96
C GLN A 32 -6.37 -8.78 -5.09
N GLN A 33 -6.58 -7.48 -4.96
CA GLN A 33 -6.13 -6.50 -5.96
C GLN A 33 -4.60 -6.52 -6.08
N SER A 34 -4.09 -6.52 -7.30
CA SER A 34 -2.66 -6.66 -7.55
C SER A 34 -1.88 -5.39 -7.20
N VAL A 35 -0.63 -5.59 -6.77
CA VAL A 35 0.34 -4.52 -6.52
C VAL A 35 1.58 -4.81 -7.34
N THR A 36 2.03 -3.82 -8.09
CA THR A 36 3.10 -3.95 -9.08
C THR A 36 4.10 -2.81 -8.96
N GLY A 37 5.19 -2.90 -9.74
CA GLY A 37 6.12 -1.80 -9.97
C GLY A 37 6.00 -1.31 -11.41
N ILE A 38 5.76 -0.01 -11.63
CA ILE A 38 5.68 0.58 -12.97
C ILE A 38 6.72 1.69 -13.17
N ARG A 39 7.13 1.93 -14.43
CA ARG A 39 8.08 3.00 -14.77
C ARG A 39 7.44 4.36 -15.00
N ASP A 40 6.16 4.40 -15.39
CA ASP A 40 5.46 5.64 -15.66
C ASP A 40 5.38 6.49 -14.39
N ILE A 41 5.96 7.69 -14.47
CA ILE A 41 6.06 8.61 -13.33
C ILE A 41 4.77 9.39 -13.11
N THR A 42 3.92 9.47 -14.14
CA THR A 42 2.72 10.31 -14.19
C THR A 42 1.48 9.55 -13.74
N ASP A 43 1.52 8.22 -13.83
CA ASP A 43 0.38 7.36 -13.54
C ASP A 43 -0.20 7.57 -12.12
N GLY A 44 -1.52 7.68 -12.06
CA GLY A 44 -2.29 7.97 -10.85
C GLY A 44 -2.40 6.78 -9.88
N GLY A 45 -2.31 5.54 -10.36
CA GLY A 45 -2.28 4.33 -9.55
C GLY A 45 -1.01 4.17 -8.70
N SER A 46 -0.08 5.11 -8.82
CA SER A 46 1.13 5.17 -7.99
C SER A 46 1.00 6.09 -6.76
N TYR A 47 -0.17 6.71 -6.53
CA TYR A 47 -0.40 7.55 -5.36
C TYR A 47 -0.85 6.71 -4.15
N TRP A 48 -0.14 6.90 -3.04
CA TRP A 48 -0.42 6.25 -1.76
C TRP A 48 -0.49 7.29 -0.65
N GLN A 49 -1.58 7.28 0.10
CA GLN A 49 -1.76 8.12 1.29
C GLN A 49 -1.15 7.41 2.51
N ILE A 50 -0.39 8.17 3.29
CA ILE A 50 0.12 7.70 4.58
C ILE A 50 -0.94 7.93 5.66
N ASN A 51 -1.27 6.88 6.39
CA ASN A 51 -2.12 6.91 7.57
C ASN A 51 -1.37 6.28 8.75
N ASN A 52 -1.79 6.57 9.99
CA ASN A 52 -1.31 5.80 11.14
C ASN A 52 -1.94 4.40 11.15
N GLU A 53 -1.46 3.54 12.05
CA GLU A 53 -2.02 2.22 12.30
C GLU A 53 -3.51 2.27 12.72
N ASP A 54 -3.87 3.32 13.46
CA ASP A 54 -5.23 3.57 13.92
C ASP A 54 -6.23 3.64 12.76
N LYS A 55 -7.39 3.01 12.93
CA LYS A 55 -8.50 3.00 11.94
C LYS A 55 -9.18 4.38 11.77
N ASN A 56 -8.66 5.44 12.40
CA ASN A 56 -9.23 6.78 12.31
C ASN A 56 -8.27 7.72 11.55
N GLU A 57 -8.56 7.97 10.28
CA GLU A 57 -7.74 8.80 9.38
C GLU A 57 -7.56 10.25 9.87
N TYR A 58 -8.44 10.73 10.76
CA TYR A 58 -8.42 12.12 11.23
C TYR A 58 -7.54 12.34 12.46
N SER A 59 -7.15 11.29 13.18
CA SER A 59 -6.47 11.46 14.47
C SER A 59 -5.04 11.98 14.35
N CYS A 60 -4.35 11.70 13.23
CA CYS A 60 -2.92 12.00 13.07
C CYS A 60 -2.55 13.02 11.99
N ARG A 61 -3.54 13.61 11.31
CA ARG A 61 -3.26 14.43 10.12
C ARG A 61 -2.32 15.59 10.46
N GLY A 62 -1.23 15.70 9.70
CA GLY A 62 -0.21 16.74 9.88
C GLY A 62 0.90 16.38 10.87
N GLU A 63 0.77 15.28 11.61
CA GLU A 63 1.86 14.77 12.47
C GLU A 63 3.02 14.24 11.62
N VAL A 64 4.24 14.55 12.03
CA VAL A 64 5.45 14.12 11.31
C VAL A 64 5.64 12.61 11.46
N VAL A 65 5.81 11.91 10.33
CA VAL A 65 6.16 10.49 10.32
C VAL A 65 7.59 10.33 10.80
N LYS A 66 7.78 9.59 11.90
CA LYS A 66 9.09 9.34 12.49
C LYS A 66 9.69 8.05 11.96
N CYS A 67 11.02 7.96 11.98
CA CYS A 67 11.71 6.70 11.69
C CYS A 67 11.28 5.63 12.72
N GLY A 68 10.98 4.42 12.24
CA GLY A 68 10.50 3.32 13.07
C GLY A 68 9.01 3.38 13.43
N GLN A 69 8.29 4.43 13.02
CA GLN A 69 6.84 4.51 13.20
C GLN A 69 6.13 3.53 12.25
N VAL A 70 5.23 2.73 12.81
CA VAL A 70 4.31 1.89 12.02
C VAL A 70 3.30 2.80 11.34
N ILE A 71 3.14 2.62 10.03
CA ILE A 71 2.21 3.38 9.19
C ILE A 71 1.43 2.43 8.30
N ARG A 72 0.28 2.89 7.83
CA ARG A 72 -0.51 2.25 6.78
C ARG A 72 -0.39 3.05 5.48
N LEU A 73 -0.20 2.34 4.37
CA LEU A 73 -0.22 2.93 3.03
C LEU A 73 -1.53 2.58 2.34
N THR A 74 -2.36 3.58 2.08
CA THR A 74 -3.65 3.41 1.42
C THR A 74 -3.58 3.91 -0.01
N HIS A 75 -3.89 3.04 -0.97
CA HIS A 75 -3.90 3.38 -2.40
C HIS A 75 -4.98 4.42 -2.68
N SER A 76 -4.58 5.59 -3.19
CA SER A 76 -5.48 6.75 -3.28
C SER A 76 -6.69 6.52 -4.18
N ALA A 77 -6.54 5.74 -5.26
CA ALA A 77 -7.64 5.53 -6.22
C ALA A 77 -8.66 4.47 -5.75
N SER A 78 -8.21 3.41 -5.06
CA SER A 78 -9.10 2.31 -4.64
C SER A 78 -9.48 2.32 -3.16
N GLY A 79 -8.81 3.12 -2.33
CA GLY A 79 -9.02 3.16 -0.88
C GLY A 79 -8.59 1.88 -0.15
N LYS A 80 -7.88 0.97 -0.84
CA LYS A 80 -7.36 -0.28 -0.29
C LYS A 80 -5.97 -0.08 0.30
N ASN A 81 -5.62 -0.88 1.30
CA ASN A 81 -4.33 -0.81 1.98
C ASN A 81 -3.30 -1.74 1.32
N LEU A 82 -2.04 -1.31 1.28
CA LEU A 82 -0.92 -2.19 0.98
C LEU A 82 -0.89 -3.30 2.03
N HIS A 83 -0.95 -4.55 1.58
CA HIS A 83 -1.15 -5.70 2.44
C HIS A 83 -0.24 -6.85 2.01
N SER A 84 0.12 -7.72 2.96
CA SER A 84 0.88 -8.94 2.72
C SER A 84 0.41 -10.02 3.68
N HIS A 85 0.55 -11.28 3.28
CA HIS A 85 0.00 -12.44 3.97
C HIS A 85 0.64 -13.75 3.49
N HIS A 86 0.28 -14.88 4.12
CA HIS A 86 0.79 -16.21 3.82
C HIS A 86 0.26 -16.85 2.50
N PHE A 87 0.22 -16.07 1.42
CA PHE A 87 0.01 -16.56 0.05
C PHE A 87 1.30 -16.46 -0.76
N GLN A 88 1.49 -17.37 -1.71
CA GLN A 88 2.64 -17.31 -2.63
C GLN A 88 2.41 -16.26 -3.72
N SER A 89 3.36 -15.35 -3.85
CA SER A 89 3.43 -14.36 -4.92
C SER A 89 3.48 -15.03 -6.30
N PRO A 90 2.89 -14.42 -7.34
CA PRO A 90 2.68 -15.07 -8.64
C PRO A 90 3.96 -15.52 -9.39
N LEU A 91 5.11 -14.89 -9.11
CA LEU A 91 6.34 -15.10 -9.88
C LEU A 91 7.47 -15.74 -9.07
N SER A 92 7.77 -15.20 -7.88
CA SER A 92 8.94 -15.61 -7.09
C SER A 92 8.62 -16.60 -5.98
N ARG A 93 7.33 -16.90 -5.72
CA ARG A 93 6.87 -17.74 -4.61
C ARG A 93 7.25 -17.23 -3.21
N ASN A 94 7.62 -15.95 -3.08
CA ASN A 94 7.68 -15.22 -1.80
C ASN A 94 6.28 -14.93 -1.26
N TYR A 95 6.15 -14.21 -0.13
CA TYR A 95 4.87 -13.65 0.29
C TYR A 95 4.26 -12.74 -0.77
N GLU A 96 2.97 -12.93 -1.04
CA GLU A 96 2.19 -12.10 -1.94
C GLU A 96 1.93 -10.73 -1.30
N VAL A 97 2.24 -9.68 -2.07
CA VAL A 97 1.86 -8.30 -1.74
C VAL A 97 0.68 -7.90 -2.61
N SER A 98 -0.37 -7.39 -1.98
CA SER A 98 -1.66 -7.07 -2.57
C SER A 98 -2.19 -5.74 -2.03
N ALA A 99 -3.31 -5.28 -2.59
CA ALA A 99 -4.10 -4.20 -2.06
C ALA A 99 -5.44 -4.75 -1.53
N PHE A 100 -5.70 -4.58 -0.24
CA PHE A 100 -6.84 -5.21 0.45
C PHE A 100 -7.56 -4.26 1.43
N GLY A 101 -8.75 -4.65 1.86
CA GLY A 101 -9.60 -3.84 2.73
C GLY A 101 -10.30 -2.70 1.99
N HIS A 102 -10.88 -1.77 2.75
CA HIS A 102 -11.58 -0.60 2.22
C HIS A 102 -11.57 0.54 3.24
N HIS A 103 -11.32 1.78 2.79
CA HIS A 103 -11.28 2.99 3.64
C HIS A 103 -10.44 2.84 4.91
N GLY A 104 -9.22 2.34 4.77
CA GLY A 104 -8.31 2.21 5.91
C GLY A 104 -8.64 1.04 6.85
N VAL A 105 -9.72 0.27 6.61
CA VAL A 105 -10.08 -0.91 7.40
C VAL A 105 -9.60 -2.18 6.68
N GLY A 106 -8.57 -2.83 7.22
CA GLY A 106 -8.16 -4.20 6.91
C GLY A 106 -8.80 -5.23 7.84
N ASP A 107 -8.55 -6.52 7.62
CA ASP A 107 -8.93 -7.58 8.56
C ASP A 107 -8.08 -7.51 9.84
N GLU A 108 -8.50 -8.23 10.88
CA GLU A 108 -7.86 -8.24 12.21
C GLU A 108 -6.45 -8.87 12.23
N GLY A 109 -5.94 -9.34 11.08
CA GLY A 109 -4.65 -10.02 10.95
C GLY A 109 -3.43 -9.09 10.85
N GLU A 110 -3.61 -7.76 10.93
CA GLU A 110 -2.52 -6.78 10.71
C GLU A 110 -1.60 -6.58 11.93
N LEU A 111 -1.64 -7.47 12.94
CA LEU A 111 -0.80 -7.39 14.15
C LEU A 111 -0.11 -8.71 14.57
N GLU A 112 -0.02 -9.71 13.70
CA GLU A 112 0.86 -10.88 13.94
C GLU A 112 2.18 -10.81 13.18
#